data_AF-Q1X7N9-F1
#
_entry.id   AF-Q1X7N9-F1
#
_cell.length_a   1.000
_cell.length_b   1.000
_cell.length_c   1.000
_cell.angle_alpha   90.00
_cell.angle_beta   90.00
_cell.angle_gamma   90.00
#
_symmetry.space_group_name_H-M   'P 1'
#
loop_
_entity.id
_entity.type
_entity.pdbx_description
1 polymer ?
#
loop_
_entity_poly.entity_id
_entity_poly.type
_entity_poly.pdbx_seq_one_letter_code
_entity_poly.pdbx_strand_id
1 'polypeptide(L)'
;STLVTAGVYVMIRLEQFLNFFSKPLSLFALGTMLGAGIVALLEKDFKKIIAMSTLSQLGLMFFLLSLGTWKICFFHMVCHAIFKSMMFLSAGTFIMDGDQDTRKKGGMMKLQPFSSMILVFASLSLMGTPFFSGFFSKDLALDLIFSENFNLVSYFLFFMGCIFTVLYSMRLMFPSVKKMFSQNETINNFYLTSSLPMLLIWAAIAGKVLSKMLLMEEFNLISFPMKSIGLIVIISGTVLFVTQLVSFKKIPSISLAYLSGHFTSQVTLLLDTDSTYTEKSSTVSLSSSSSILLSSMKMEKETFLVWVFPLLLWAIICIL
;
A
#
# COMPACT_ATOMS: atom_id res chain seq x y z
N SER A 1 10.88 -3.18 9.97
CA SER A 1 9.78 -4.17 9.97
C SER A 1 9.64 -4.89 11.30
N THR A 2 10.74 -5.07 12.06
CA THR A 2 10.86 -5.98 13.21
C THR A 2 9.84 -5.82 14.35
N LEU A 3 9.61 -4.62 14.87
CA LEU A 3 8.73 -4.41 16.03
C LEU A 3 7.29 -4.85 15.75
N VAL A 4 6.80 -4.47 14.57
CA VAL A 4 5.42 -4.71 14.17
C VAL A 4 5.20 -6.19 13.79
N THR A 5 6.20 -6.82 13.16
CA THR A 5 6.13 -8.25 12.82
C THR A 5 6.31 -9.16 14.03
N ALA A 6 6.94 -8.71 15.11
CA ALA A 6 7.09 -9.50 16.33
C ALA A 6 5.74 -9.88 16.95
N GLY A 7 4.78 -8.95 16.96
CA GLY A 7 3.41 -9.23 17.43
C GLY A 7 2.72 -10.31 16.60
N VAL A 8 2.81 -10.23 15.26
CA VAL A 8 2.25 -11.26 14.37
C VAL A 8 2.94 -12.61 14.58
N TYR A 9 4.26 -12.61 14.78
CA TYR A 9 5.01 -13.84 15.02
C TYR A 9 4.61 -14.54 16.32
N VAL A 10 4.37 -13.78 17.40
CA VAL A 10 3.82 -14.35 18.64
C VAL A 10 2.45 -14.98 18.39
N MET A 11 1.60 -14.33 17.59
CA MET A 11 0.26 -14.84 17.28
C MET A 11 0.31 -16.10 16.41
N ILE A 12 1.28 -16.22 15.49
CA ILE A 12 1.57 -17.48 14.78
C ILE A 12 1.90 -18.60 15.78
N ARG A 13 2.69 -18.32 16.82
CA ARG A 13 3.06 -19.33 17.83
C ARG A 13 1.88 -19.75 18.71
N LEU A 14 0.85 -18.91 18.84
CA LEU A 14 -0.36 -19.16 19.61
C LEU A 14 -1.54 -19.64 18.75
N GLU A 15 -1.29 -20.11 17.52
CA GLU A 15 -2.32 -20.49 16.56
C GLU A 15 -3.37 -21.46 17.12
N GLN A 16 -2.96 -22.43 17.94
CA GLN A 16 -3.88 -23.40 18.54
C GLN A 16 -5.01 -22.74 19.34
N PHE A 17 -4.74 -21.59 19.98
CA PHE A 17 -5.72 -20.83 20.74
C PHE A 17 -6.55 -19.88 19.86
N LEU A 18 -6.05 -19.52 18.68
CA LEU A 18 -6.73 -18.59 17.77
C LEU A 18 -8.01 -19.18 17.17
N ASN A 19 -8.11 -20.51 17.08
CA ASN A 19 -9.29 -21.18 16.55
C ASN A 19 -10.58 -20.80 17.32
N PHE A 20 -10.49 -20.57 18.63
CA PHE A 20 -11.63 -20.15 19.46
C PHE A 20 -12.10 -18.72 19.14
N PHE A 21 -11.22 -17.85 18.66
CA PHE A 21 -11.47 -16.43 18.39
C PHE A 21 -11.40 -16.06 16.91
N SER A 22 -11.42 -17.04 16.01
CA SER A 22 -11.28 -16.89 14.55
C SER A 22 -12.25 -15.85 13.97
N LYS A 23 -13.56 -15.99 14.23
CA LYS A 23 -14.59 -15.08 13.71
C LYS A 23 -14.40 -13.61 14.15
N PRO A 24 -14.34 -13.27 15.46
CA PRO A 24 -14.14 -11.88 15.87
C PRO A 24 -12.79 -11.34 15.38
N LEU A 25 -11.73 -12.16 15.40
CA LEU A 25 -10.42 -11.75 14.89
C LEU A 25 -10.47 -11.38 13.40
N SER A 26 -11.17 -12.17 12.57
CA SER A 26 -11.30 -11.91 11.13
C SER A 26 -11.96 -10.55 10.86
N LEU A 27 -13.03 -10.20 11.58
CA LEU A 27 -13.73 -8.94 11.38
C LEU A 27 -12.88 -7.74 11.83
N PHE A 28 -12.20 -7.83 12.97
CA PHE A 28 -11.29 -6.78 13.41
C PHE A 28 -10.10 -6.62 12.45
N ALA A 29 -9.55 -7.72 11.95
CA ALA A 29 -8.45 -7.72 11.00
C ALA A 29 -8.84 -7.07 9.65
N LEU A 30 -10.02 -7.40 9.12
CA LEU A 30 -10.53 -6.78 7.89
C LEU A 30 -10.91 -5.30 8.09
N GLY A 31 -11.50 -4.96 9.24
CA GLY A 31 -11.81 -3.57 9.59
C GLY A 31 -10.55 -2.70 9.70
N THR A 32 -9.49 -3.21 10.34
CA THR A 32 -8.20 -2.52 10.41
C THR A 32 -7.54 -2.40 9.05
N MET A 33 -7.62 -3.43 8.20
CA MET A 33 -7.13 -3.36 6.82
C MET A 33 -7.76 -2.21 6.04
N LEU A 34 -9.08 -2.09 6.10
CA LEU A 34 -9.83 -1.04 5.40
C LEU A 34 -9.58 0.34 6.02
N GLY A 35 -9.70 0.47 7.34
CA GLY A 35 -9.51 1.75 8.04
C GLY A 35 -8.12 2.33 7.81
N ALA A 36 -7.08 1.50 7.93
CA ALA A 36 -5.71 1.91 7.65
C ALA A 36 -5.50 2.30 6.17
N GLY A 37 -6.17 1.59 5.25
CA GLY A 37 -6.17 1.91 3.82
C GLY A 37 -6.76 3.30 3.51
N ILE A 38 -7.89 3.65 4.14
CA ILE A 38 -8.50 4.98 4.01
C ILE A 38 -7.56 6.06 4.54
N VAL A 39 -7.01 5.88 5.74
CA VAL A 39 -6.08 6.88 6.32
C VAL A 39 -4.84 7.05 5.46
N ALA A 40 -4.29 5.96 4.90
CA ALA A 40 -3.15 6.03 3.97
C ALA A 40 -3.44 6.89 2.72
N LEU A 41 -4.70 6.94 2.25
CA LEU A 41 -5.10 7.80 1.13
C LEU A 41 -5.26 9.27 1.49
N LEU A 42 -5.43 9.59 2.77
CA LEU A 42 -5.58 10.96 3.23
C LEU A 42 -4.24 11.57 3.67
N GLU A 43 -3.34 10.72 4.16
CA GLU A 43 -2.03 11.14 4.66
C GLU A 43 -1.15 11.77 3.58
N LYS A 44 -0.42 12.83 3.88
CA LYS A 44 0.37 13.56 2.87
C LYS A 44 1.85 13.22 2.90
N ASP A 45 2.34 12.76 4.04
CA ASP A 45 3.75 12.48 4.29
C ASP A 45 4.12 11.07 3.81
N PHE A 46 5.23 10.93 3.07
CA PHE A 46 5.70 9.61 2.60
C PHE A 46 5.80 8.58 3.74
N LYS A 47 6.42 8.94 4.86
CA LYS A 47 6.61 8.04 6.02
C LYS A 47 5.27 7.55 6.58
N LYS A 48 4.29 8.44 6.73
CA LYS A 48 2.97 8.11 7.27
C LYS A 48 2.17 7.23 6.32
N ILE A 49 2.21 7.50 5.01
CA ILE A 49 1.55 6.63 4.02
C ILE A 49 2.18 5.23 4.05
N ILE A 50 3.51 5.12 4.12
CA ILE A 50 4.19 3.81 4.20
C ILE A 50 3.85 3.10 5.53
N ALA A 51 3.75 3.83 6.64
CA ALA A 51 3.36 3.29 7.95
C ALA A 51 1.89 2.79 7.96
N MET A 52 0.94 3.57 7.47
CA MET A 52 -0.47 3.15 7.39
C MET A 52 -0.67 1.99 6.41
N SER A 53 0.15 1.93 5.36
CA SER A 53 0.19 0.74 4.51
C SER A 53 0.89 -0.46 5.16
N THR A 54 1.64 -0.32 6.26
CA THR A 54 2.02 -1.50 7.09
C THR A 54 0.86 -1.97 7.95
N LEU A 55 0.11 -1.04 8.54
CA LEU A 55 -1.05 -1.37 9.37
C LEU A 55 -2.14 -2.10 8.56
N SER A 56 -2.36 -1.72 7.30
CA SER A 56 -3.28 -2.45 6.42
C SER A 56 -2.79 -3.86 6.05
N GLN A 57 -1.49 -4.07 5.81
CA GLN A 57 -0.94 -5.40 5.56
C GLN A 57 -0.93 -6.28 6.82
N LEU A 58 -0.79 -5.69 8.01
CA LEU A 58 -1.03 -6.42 9.26
C LEU A 58 -2.46 -6.88 9.37
N GLY A 59 -3.44 -6.05 9.01
CA GLY A 59 -4.84 -6.46 8.93
C GLY A 59 -5.00 -7.71 8.06
N LEU A 60 -4.33 -7.76 6.90
CA LEU A 60 -4.29 -8.95 6.05
C LEU A 60 -3.61 -10.15 6.76
N MET A 61 -2.48 -9.96 7.44
CA MET A 61 -1.80 -11.03 8.17
C MET A 61 -2.65 -11.62 9.31
N PHE A 62 -3.32 -10.77 10.08
CA PHE A 62 -4.24 -11.20 11.14
C PHE A 62 -5.49 -11.88 10.58
N PHE A 63 -5.94 -11.49 9.40
CA PHE A 63 -7.01 -12.19 8.69
C PHE A 63 -6.57 -13.60 8.27
N LEU A 64 -5.37 -13.77 7.72
CA LEU A 64 -4.82 -15.10 7.40
C LEU A 64 -4.67 -15.99 8.64
N LEU A 65 -4.27 -15.41 9.77
CA LEU A 65 -4.23 -16.12 11.06
C LEU A 65 -5.60 -16.53 11.55
N SER A 66 -6.62 -15.70 11.34
CA SER A 66 -8.00 -16.04 11.72
C SER A 66 -8.55 -17.23 10.94
N LEU A 67 -7.97 -17.50 9.76
CA LEU A 67 -8.26 -18.65 8.91
C LEU A 67 -7.48 -19.92 9.29
N GLY A 68 -6.59 -19.87 10.28
CA GLY A 68 -5.74 -21.00 10.65
C GLY A 68 -4.67 -21.33 9.61
N THR A 69 -4.27 -20.34 8.79
CA THR A 69 -3.27 -20.52 7.72
C THR A 69 -1.94 -19.86 8.07
N TRP A 70 -1.32 -20.29 9.17
CA TRP A 70 -0.06 -19.72 9.65
C TRP A 70 1.08 -19.75 8.63
N LYS A 71 1.19 -20.80 7.80
CA LYS A 71 2.23 -20.92 6.76
C LYS A 71 2.16 -19.75 5.76
N ILE A 72 0.95 -19.41 5.31
CA ILE A 72 0.70 -18.33 4.35
C ILE A 72 0.90 -16.97 5.03
N CYS A 73 0.45 -16.81 6.27
CA CYS A 73 0.73 -15.60 7.05
C CYS A 73 2.24 -15.36 7.21
N PHE A 74 3.01 -16.37 7.59
CA PHE A 74 4.46 -16.28 7.72
C PHE A 74 5.13 -15.95 6.38
N PHE A 75 4.72 -16.61 5.31
CA PHE A 75 5.20 -16.32 3.96
C PHE A 75 4.95 -14.85 3.57
N HIS A 76 3.73 -14.35 3.80
CA HIS A 76 3.38 -12.95 3.55
C HIS A 76 4.19 -12.00 4.43
N MET A 77 4.42 -12.34 5.70
CA MET A 77 5.23 -11.56 6.64
C MET A 77 6.66 -11.35 6.13
N VAL A 78 7.30 -12.40 5.62
CA VAL A 78 8.67 -12.32 5.07
C VAL A 78 8.69 -11.45 3.81
N CYS A 79 7.77 -11.67 2.87
CA CYS A 79 7.66 -10.83 1.67
C CYS A 79 7.42 -9.36 2.05
N HIS A 80 6.55 -9.12 3.02
CA HIS A 80 6.24 -7.79 3.55
C HIS A 80 7.44 -7.09 4.17
N ALA A 81 8.27 -7.81 4.93
CA ALA A 81 9.48 -7.24 5.48
C ALA A 81 10.42 -6.72 4.38
N ILE A 82 10.53 -7.45 3.27
CA ILE A 82 11.42 -7.11 2.14
C ILE A 82 10.89 -5.90 1.36
N PHE A 83 9.62 -5.88 0.94
CA PHE A 83 9.12 -4.73 0.18
C PHE A 83 8.98 -3.47 1.04
N LYS A 84 8.69 -3.59 2.35
CA LYS A 84 8.64 -2.42 3.23
C LYS A 84 10.00 -1.82 3.51
N SER A 85 11.04 -2.63 3.67
CA SER A 85 12.40 -2.09 3.82
C SER A 85 12.82 -1.33 2.55
N MET A 86 12.51 -1.86 1.37
CA MET A 86 12.71 -1.14 0.10
C MET A 86 11.96 0.20 0.06
N MET A 87 10.66 0.22 0.38
CA MET A 87 9.86 1.45 0.38
C MET A 87 10.41 2.51 1.35
N PHE A 88 10.74 2.13 2.58
CA PHE A 88 11.26 3.07 3.57
C PHE A 88 12.65 3.61 3.19
N LEU A 89 13.51 2.76 2.62
CA LEU A 89 14.85 3.16 2.19
C LEU A 89 14.79 4.08 0.97
N SER A 90 13.97 3.76 -0.04
CA SER A 90 13.78 4.63 -1.21
C SER A 90 13.08 5.94 -0.85
N ALA A 91 12.04 5.92 0.00
CA ALA A 91 11.44 7.15 0.51
C ALA A 91 12.41 7.93 1.40
N GLY A 92 13.35 7.26 2.06
CA GLY A 92 14.43 7.86 2.81
C GLY A 92 15.27 8.80 1.94
N THR A 93 15.67 8.38 0.72
CA THR A 93 16.45 9.25 -0.19
C THR A 93 15.68 10.49 -0.59
N PHE A 94 14.35 10.41 -0.70
CA PHE A 94 13.48 11.52 -1.07
C PHE A 94 13.29 12.54 0.04
N ILE A 95 13.34 12.10 1.29
CA ILE A 95 13.08 12.94 2.46
C ILE A 95 14.35 13.67 2.93
N MET A 96 15.53 13.31 2.41
CA MET A 96 16.81 13.92 2.80
C MET A 96 16.84 15.44 2.64
N ASP A 97 16.10 15.97 1.66
CA ASP A 97 16.01 17.41 1.40
C ASP A 97 15.07 18.14 2.39
N GLY A 98 14.59 17.46 3.44
CA GLY A 98 13.74 18.01 4.50
C GLY A 98 12.24 17.95 4.22
N ASP A 99 11.80 18.03 2.96
CA ASP A 99 10.38 17.98 2.60
C ASP A 99 9.83 16.54 2.54
N GLN A 100 8.83 16.25 3.39
CA GLN A 100 8.17 14.94 3.49
C GLN A 100 6.85 14.84 2.71
N ASP A 101 6.29 15.98 2.28
CA ASP A 101 4.98 16.04 1.62
C ASP A 101 5.08 15.54 0.16
N THR A 102 4.34 14.47 -0.14
CA THR A 102 4.24 13.87 -1.48
C THR A 102 3.79 14.84 -2.57
N ARG A 103 3.05 15.91 -2.22
CA ARG A 103 2.53 16.88 -3.20
C ARG A 103 3.60 17.81 -3.74
N LYS A 104 4.60 18.10 -2.91
CA LYS A 104 5.75 18.96 -3.24
C LYS A 104 6.81 18.21 -4.04
N LYS A 105 6.89 16.89 -3.89
CA LYS A 105 7.80 16.05 -4.67
C LYS A 105 7.21 15.77 -6.07
N GLY A 106 8.09 15.78 -7.06
CA GLY A 106 7.79 15.47 -8.46
C GLY A 106 9.07 15.10 -9.18
N GLY A 107 8.95 14.41 -10.31
CA GLY A 107 10.00 14.06 -11.27
C GLY A 107 11.15 13.28 -10.66
N MET A 108 10.87 12.45 -9.65
CA MET A 108 11.92 11.73 -8.94
C MET A 108 12.66 10.73 -9.84
N MET A 109 12.01 10.26 -10.91
CA MET A 109 12.68 9.46 -11.95
C MET A 109 13.84 10.18 -12.62
N LYS A 110 13.80 11.52 -12.70
CA LYS A 110 14.91 12.33 -13.28
C LYS A 110 15.96 12.68 -12.24
N LEU A 111 15.55 13.01 -11.02
CA LEU A 111 16.47 13.43 -9.94
C LEU A 111 17.25 12.26 -9.33
N GLN A 112 16.54 11.16 -9.03
CA GLN A 112 17.06 9.98 -8.36
C GLN A 112 16.46 8.73 -9.03
N PRO A 113 16.94 8.35 -10.22
CA PRO A 113 16.34 7.27 -11.02
C PRO A 113 16.36 5.92 -10.31
N PHE A 114 17.42 5.63 -9.56
CA PHE A 114 17.57 4.33 -8.93
C PHE A 114 16.59 4.11 -7.76
N SER A 115 16.48 5.07 -6.85
CA SER A 115 15.54 4.96 -5.72
C SER A 115 14.08 5.05 -6.16
N SER A 116 13.79 5.82 -7.21
CA SER A 116 12.44 5.89 -7.79
C SER A 116 12.01 4.59 -8.47
N MET A 117 12.91 3.92 -9.21
CA MET A 117 12.63 2.58 -9.75
C MET A 117 12.37 1.57 -8.65
N ILE A 118 13.11 1.63 -7.54
CA ILE A 118 12.89 0.71 -6.41
C ILE A 118 11.60 1.02 -5.66
N LEU A 119 11.25 2.30 -5.48
CA LEU A 119 9.94 2.67 -4.93
C LEU A 119 8.81 2.10 -5.80
N VAL A 120 8.91 2.20 -7.13
CA VAL A 120 7.95 1.63 -8.07
C VAL A 120 7.90 0.10 -7.97
N PHE A 121 9.04 -0.58 -7.95
CA PHE A 121 9.09 -2.03 -7.76
C PHE A 121 8.45 -2.48 -6.43
N ALA A 122 8.76 -1.77 -5.35
CA ALA A 122 8.25 -2.08 -4.01
C ALA A 122 6.75 -1.80 -3.87
N SER A 123 6.21 -0.81 -4.58
CA SER A 123 4.76 -0.52 -4.60
C SER A 123 3.99 -1.47 -5.53
N LEU A 124 4.56 -1.89 -6.65
CA LEU A 124 3.99 -2.93 -7.51
C LEU A 124 3.91 -4.29 -6.79
N SER A 125 4.97 -4.66 -6.05
CA SER A 125 4.94 -5.84 -5.18
C SER A 125 3.93 -5.69 -4.03
N LEU A 126 3.83 -4.52 -3.40
CA LEU A 126 2.82 -4.25 -2.36
C LEU A 126 1.40 -4.42 -2.89
N MET A 127 1.10 -3.96 -4.10
CA MET A 127 -0.23 -4.11 -4.71
C MET A 127 -0.55 -5.56 -5.11
N GLY A 128 0.45 -6.44 -5.20
CA GLY A 128 0.27 -7.84 -5.59
C GLY A 128 0.22 -8.04 -7.10
N THR A 129 0.89 -7.17 -7.87
CA THR A 129 0.96 -7.33 -9.33
C THR A 129 1.61 -8.66 -9.73
N PRO A 130 1.11 -9.32 -10.80
CA PRO A 130 1.59 -10.63 -11.21
C PRO A 130 3.10 -10.63 -11.43
N PHE A 131 3.75 -11.76 -11.10
CA PHE A 131 5.20 -11.99 -11.13
C PHE A 131 6.05 -11.30 -10.05
N PHE A 132 5.51 -10.32 -9.32
CA PHE A 132 6.22 -9.74 -8.18
C PHE A 132 6.08 -10.62 -6.94
N SER A 133 7.02 -10.53 -5.99
CA SER A 133 7.03 -11.39 -4.81
C SER A 133 5.76 -11.30 -3.96
N GLY A 134 5.12 -10.13 -3.90
CA GLY A 134 3.86 -9.96 -3.19
C GLY A 134 2.67 -10.72 -3.79
N PHE A 135 2.67 -10.96 -5.11
CA PHE A 135 1.61 -11.71 -5.80
C PHE A 135 1.43 -13.09 -5.20
N PHE A 136 2.51 -13.88 -5.09
CA PHE A 136 2.45 -15.25 -4.59
C PHE A 136 1.76 -15.34 -3.22
N SER A 137 1.92 -14.34 -2.35
CA SER A 137 1.28 -14.35 -1.02
C SER A 137 -0.15 -13.81 -1.02
N LYS A 138 -0.44 -12.78 -1.83
CA LYS A 138 -1.75 -12.13 -1.87
C LYS A 138 -2.77 -12.90 -2.70
N ASP A 139 -2.31 -13.57 -3.75
CA ASP A 139 -3.13 -14.46 -4.57
C ASP A 139 -3.66 -15.62 -3.73
N LEU A 140 -2.81 -16.23 -2.90
CA LEU A 140 -3.24 -17.25 -1.93
C LEU A 140 -4.23 -16.71 -0.88
N ALA A 141 -4.05 -15.46 -0.43
CA ALA A 141 -4.99 -14.83 0.50
C ALA A 141 -6.38 -14.62 -0.13
N LEU A 142 -6.42 -14.27 -1.42
CA LEU A 142 -7.65 -14.18 -2.21
C LEU A 142 -8.29 -15.55 -2.39
N ASP A 143 -7.50 -16.58 -2.70
CA ASP A 143 -8.00 -17.95 -2.85
C ASP A 143 -8.67 -18.47 -1.56
N LEU A 144 -8.06 -18.19 -0.40
CA LEU A 144 -8.58 -18.63 0.89
C LEU A 144 -9.91 -17.99 1.31
N ILE A 145 -10.17 -16.73 0.92
CA ILE A 145 -11.47 -16.10 1.23
C ILE A 145 -12.60 -16.75 0.42
N PHE A 146 -12.30 -17.31 -0.75
CA PHE A 146 -13.26 -18.01 -1.59
C PHE A 146 -13.47 -19.47 -1.18
N SER A 147 -12.47 -20.12 -0.59
CA SER A 147 -12.62 -21.49 -0.11
C SER A 147 -13.47 -21.58 1.16
N GLU A 148 -13.48 -20.52 1.97
CA GLU A 148 -14.18 -20.48 3.26
C GLU A 148 -15.52 -19.73 3.17
N ASN A 149 -16.51 -20.20 3.93
CA ASN A 149 -17.85 -19.60 3.96
C ASN A 149 -17.88 -18.37 4.88
N PHE A 150 -17.47 -17.23 4.32
CA PHE A 150 -17.52 -15.94 5.01
C PHE A 150 -18.86 -15.21 4.82
N ASN A 151 -19.16 -14.29 5.76
CA ASN A 151 -20.29 -13.39 5.61
C ASN A 151 -20.06 -12.40 4.45
N LEU A 152 -21.15 -11.88 3.87
CA LEU A 152 -21.08 -10.87 2.81
C LEU A 152 -20.28 -9.62 3.24
N VAL A 153 -20.38 -9.24 4.52
CA VAL A 153 -19.62 -8.11 5.09
C VAL A 153 -18.11 -8.37 5.03
N SER A 154 -17.63 -9.57 5.38
CA SER A 154 -16.22 -9.91 5.31
C SER A 154 -15.68 -9.87 3.88
N TYR A 155 -16.43 -10.38 2.90
CA TYR A 155 -16.07 -10.23 1.49
C TYR A 155 -15.96 -8.76 1.09
N PHE A 156 -16.95 -7.94 1.44
CA PHE A 156 -16.93 -6.51 1.14
C PHE A 156 -15.71 -5.80 1.74
N LEU A 157 -15.44 -6.01 3.03
CA LEU A 157 -14.30 -5.41 3.72
C LEU A 157 -12.97 -5.84 3.09
N PHE A 158 -12.86 -7.12 2.71
CA PHE A 158 -11.64 -7.66 2.10
C PHE A 158 -11.37 -7.04 0.73
N PHE A 159 -12.35 -7.09 -0.19
CA PHE A 159 -12.16 -6.53 -1.54
C PHE A 159 -11.94 -5.02 -1.51
N MET A 160 -12.69 -4.28 -0.70
CA MET A 160 -12.47 -2.84 -0.55
C MET A 160 -11.08 -2.55 0.03
N GLY A 161 -10.64 -3.31 1.02
CA GLY A 161 -9.27 -3.19 1.55
C GLY A 161 -8.21 -3.44 0.47
N CYS A 162 -8.37 -4.48 -0.36
CA CYS A 162 -7.47 -4.73 -1.50
C CYS A 162 -7.47 -3.56 -2.50
N ILE A 163 -8.64 -3.00 -2.85
CA ILE A 163 -8.74 -1.80 -3.71
C ILE A 163 -8.02 -0.61 -3.06
N PHE A 164 -8.18 -0.37 -1.77
CA PHE A 164 -7.43 0.69 -1.07
C PHE A 164 -5.92 0.45 -1.14
N THR A 165 -5.47 -0.81 -1.09
CA THR A 165 -4.05 -1.13 -1.27
C THR A 165 -3.51 -0.75 -2.64
N VAL A 166 -4.31 -0.96 -3.69
CA VAL A 166 -4.00 -0.48 -5.04
C VAL A 166 -3.91 1.05 -5.03
N LEU A 167 -4.95 1.73 -4.54
CA LEU A 167 -5.05 3.18 -4.59
C LEU A 167 -3.87 3.88 -3.89
N TYR A 168 -3.53 3.47 -2.65
CA TYR A 168 -2.43 4.14 -1.93
C TYR A 168 -1.06 3.77 -2.51
N SER A 169 -0.91 2.60 -3.13
CA SER A 169 0.35 2.20 -3.78
C SER A 169 0.59 3.03 -5.03
N MET A 170 -0.45 3.20 -5.85
CA MET A 170 -0.42 4.09 -7.03
C MET A 170 -0.14 5.53 -6.63
N ARG A 171 -0.72 5.99 -5.51
CA ARG A 171 -0.45 7.32 -4.95
C ARG A 171 1.01 7.50 -4.53
N LEU A 172 1.62 6.50 -3.89
CA LEU A 172 3.03 6.52 -3.53
C LEU A 172 3.95 6.57 -4.76
N MET A 173 3.56 5.90 -5.85
CA MET A 173 4.30 5.93 -7.12
C MET A 173 4.22 7.29 -7.82
N PHE A 174 3.10 8.00 -7.68
CA PHE A 174 2.80 9.19 -8.48
C PHE A 174 3.90 10.29 -8.49
N PRO A 175 4.54 10.67 -7.36
CA PRO A 175 5.62 11.67 -7.37
C PRO A 175 6.82 11.28 -8.24
N SER A 176 7.08 9.98 -8.43
CA SER A 176 8.19 9.51 -9.27
C SER A 176 7.99 9.84 -10.74
N VAL A 177 6.74 9.76 -11.22
CA VAL A 177 6.35 9.94 -12.63
C VAL A 177 5.89 11.37 -12.93
N LYS A 178 5.32 12.08 -11.93
CA LYS A 178 4.82 13.46 -12.08
C LYS A 178 5.93 14.38 -12.60
N LYS A 179 5.64 15.31 -13.52
CA LYS A 179 6.64 16.30 -13.99
C LYS A 179 7.03 17.27 -12.86
N MET A 180 8.31 17.61 -12.78
CA MET A 180 8.81 18.65 -11.88
C MET A 180 8.43 20.04 -12.35
N PHE A 181 8.26 20.94 -11.38
CA PHE A 181 8.13 22.37 -11.64
C PHE A 181 9.47 23.13 -11.54
N SER A 182 10.46 22.71 -10.74
CA SER A 182 11.72 23.47 -10.62
C SER A 182 12.74 22.84 -9.66
N GLN A 183 13.58 21.91 -10.10
CA GLN A 183 14.81 21.52 -9.39
C GLN A 183 15.66 20.70 -10.36
N ASN A 184 16.91 21.12 -10.59
CA ASN A 184 17.79 20.51 -11.61
C ASN A 184 18.96 19.74 -11.00
N GLU A 185 19.05 19.64 -9.67
CA GLU A 185 20.20 19.01 -9.02
C GLU A 185 19.88 17.55 -8.65
N THR A 186 20.61 16.63 -9.28
CA THR A 186 20.60 15.22 -8.92
C THR A 186 21.31 15.03 -7.59
N ILE A 187 20.55 14.69 -6.55
CA ILE A 187 21.10 14.43 -5.21
C ILE A 187 21.42 12.94 -5.12
N ASN A 188 22.67 12.56 -5.38
CA ASN A 188 23.11 11.17 -5.29
C ASN A 188 23.89 10.93 -3.99
N ASN A 189 23.21 10.38 -2.98
CA ASN A 189 23.87 9.89 -1.76
C ASN A 189 24.23 8.42 -1.91
N PHE A 190 25.48 8.16 -2.31
CA PHE A 190 26.01 6.82 -2.58
C PHE A 190 25.78 5.83 -1.42
N TYR A 191 25.95 6.28 -0.18
CA TYR A 191 25.78 5.46 1.02
C TYR A 191 24.35 4.93 1.20
N LEU A 192 23.33 5.71 0.87
CA LEU A 192 21.94 5.25 1.00
C LEU A 192 21.56 4.35 -0.18
N THR A 193 22.11 4.64 -1.37
CA THR A 193 21.80 3.89 -2.59
C THR A 193 22.54 2.57 -2.71
N SER A 194 23.59 2.32 -1.92
CA SER A 194 24.39 1.08 -2.01
C SER A 194 23.68 -0.16 -1.46
N SER A 195 22.75 0.00 -0.51
CA SER A 195 22.00 -1.12 0.10
C SER A 195 20.75 -1.53 -0.70
N LEU A 196 20.26 -0.62 -1.54
CA LEU A 196 19.09 -0.78 -2.39
C LEU A 196 19.19 -1.94 -3.43
N PRO A 197 20.32 -2.17 -4.14
CA PRO A 197 20.44 -3.28 -5.10
C PRO A 197 20.36 -4.64 -4.42
N MET A 198 20.96 -4.79 -3.24
CA MET A 198 20.92 -6.05 -2.50
C MET A 198 19.49 -6.39 -2.07
N LEU A 199 18.72 -5.40 -1.63
CA LEU A 199 17.30 -5.58 -1.30
C LEU A 199 16.45 -5.93 -2.53
N LEU A 200 16.73 -5.32 -3.68
CA LEU A 200 16.03 -5.64 -4.94
C LEU A 200 16.22 -7.10 -5.34
N ILE A 201 17.47 -7.60 -5.28
CA ILE A 201 17.79 -9.01 -5.60
C ILE A 201 16.98 -9.95 -4.72
N TRP A 202 16.98 -9.69 -3.40
CA TRP A 202 16.17 -10.47 -2.45
C TRP A 202 14.68 -10.37 -2.76
N ALA A 203 14.17 -9.18 -3.06
CA ALA A 203 12.75 -8.98 -3.35
C ALA A 203 12.28 -9.72 -4.61
N ALA A 204 13.14 -9.84 -5.63
CA ALA A 204 12.84 -10.58 -6.85
C ALA A 204 12.85 -12.10 -6.64
N ILE A 205 13.81 -12.61 -5.87
CA ILE A 205 14.01 -14.05 -5.69
C ILE A 205 13.09 -14.63 -4.60
N ALA A 206 12.91 -13.89 -3.49
CA ALA A 206 12.29 -14.40 -2.28
C ALA A 206 10.89 -14.96 -2.51
N GLY A 207 10.02 -14.28 -3.26
CA GLY A 207 8.64 -14.72 -3.46
C GLY A 207 8.52 -16.13 -4.08
N LYS A 208 9.27 -16.39 -5.15
CA LYS A 208 9.25 -17.68 -5.85
C LYS A 208 9.95 -18.78 -5.04
N VAL A 209 11.06 -18.45 -4.39
CA VAL A 209 11.81 -19.42 -3.57
C VAL A 209 11.02 -19.80 -2.32
N LEU A 210 10.49 -18.82 -1.58
CA LEU A 210 9.70 -19.06 -0.38
C LEU A 210 8.39 -19.79 -0.68
N SER A 211 7.66 -19.41 -1.74
CA SER A 211 6.45 -20.14 -2.13
C SER A 211 6.77 -21.60 -2.44
N LYS A 212 7.84 -21.86 -3.20
CA LYS A 212 8.28 -23.24 -3.46
C LYS A 212 8.78 -23.96 -2.20
N MET A 213 9.38 -23.30 -1.22
CA MET A 213 9.88 -23.99 -0.03
C MET A 213 8.80 -24.25 1.03
N LEU A 214 7.86 -23.32 1.21
CA LEU A 214 6.87 -23.38 2.29
C LEU A 214 5.54 -24.04 1.88
N LEU A 215 5.17 -23.97 0.60
CA LEU A 215 3.81 -24.27 0.14
C LEU A 215 3.78 -25.43 -0.88
N MET A 216 4.72 -26.38 -0.80
CA MET A 216 4.96 -27.36 -1.86
C MET A 216 3.76 -28.18 -2.33
N GLU A 217 2.68 -28.35 -1.55
CA GLU A 217 1.70 -29.39 -1.90
C GLU A 217 0.20 -29.05 -1.67
N GLU A 218 -0.17 -27.92 -1.04
CA GLU A 218 -1.54 -27.80 -0.49
C GLU A 218 -2.55 -26.98 -1.33
N PHE A 219 -2.13 -26.21 -2.34
CA PHE A 219 -3.05 -25.29 -3.04
C PHE A 219 -2.92 -25.37 -4.56
N ASN A 220 -3.44 -26.46 -5.12
CA ASN A 220 -3.75 -26.58 -6.53
C ASN A 220 -5.19 -27.06 -6.64
N LEU A 221 -6.09 -26.17 -7.09
CA LEU A 221 -7.35 -26.41 -7.82
C LEU A 221 -8.42 -25.38 -7.42
N ILE A 222 -8.15 -24.12 -7.69
CA ILE A 222 -9.21 -23.13 -7.83
C ILE A 222 -9.43 -22.88 -9.32
N SER A 223 -10.70 -22.77 -9.71
CA SER A 223 -11.11 -22.57 -11.09
C SER A 223 -10.49 -21.30 -11.69
N PHE A 224 -10.15 -21.34 -12.98
CA PHE A 224 -9.59 -20.21 -13.72
C PHE A 224 -10.31 -18.86 -13.49
N PRO A 225 -11.66 -18.75 -13.45
CA PRO A 225 -12.31 -17.47 -13.18
C PRO A 225 -11.99 -16.90 -11.80
N MET A 226 -11.84 -17.72 -10.77
CA MET A 226 -11.53 -17.25 -9.42
C MET A 226 -10.09 -16.74 -9.32
N LYS A 227 -9.15 -17.37 -10.03
CA LYS A 227 -7.77 -16.87 -10.16
C LYS A 227 -7.67 -15.50 -10.84
N SER A 228 -8.64 -15.14 -11.67
CA SER A 228 -8.65 -13.83 -12.35
C SER A 228 -9.10 -12.66 -11.46
N ILE A 229 -9.63 -12.93 -10.27
CA ILE A 229 -10.23 -11.91 -9.40
C ILE A 229 -9.18 -10.94 -8.86
N GLY A 230 -8.00 -11.42 -8.48
CA GLY A 230 -6.91 -10.55 -8.04
C GLY A 230 -6.55 -9.48 -9.07
N LEU A 231 -6.56 -9.85 -10.35
CA LEU A 231 -6.30 -8.94 -11.45
C LEU A 231 -7.42 -7.94 -11.66
N ILE A 232 -8.69 -8.37 -11.57
CA ILE A 232 -9.85 -7.48 -11.62
C ILE A 232 -9.78 -6.42 -10.50
N VAL A 233 -9.35 -6.82 -9.30
CA VAL A 233 -9.17 -5.89 -8.17
C VAL A 233 -8.06 -4.86 -8.48
N ILE A 234 -6.95 -5.30 -9.07
CA ILE A 234 -5.87 -4.39 -9.49
C ILE A 234 -6.35 -3.43 -10.58
N ILE A 235 -7.02 -3.93 -11.61
CA ILE A 235 -7.52 -3.13 -12.73
C ILE A 235 -8.56 -2.11 -12.23
N SER A 236 -9.54 -2.55 -11.42
CA SER A 236 -10.55 -1.64 -10.87
C SER A 236 -9.92 -0.55 -10.00
N GLY A 237 -8.98 -0.89 -9.13
CA GLY A 237 -8.29 0.10 -8.30
C GLY A 237 -7.44 1.08 -9.12
N THR A 238 -6.74 0.61 -10.16
CA THR A 238 -5.93 1.50 -11.02
C THR A 238 -6.81 2.45 -11.83
N VAL A 239 -7.95 1.98 -12.37
CA VAL A 239 -8.95 2.83 -13.04
C VAL A 239 -9.53 3.87 -12.06
N LEU A 240 -9.88 3.46 -10.84
CA LEU A 240 -10.34 4.38 -9.80
C LEU A 240 -9.29 5.44 -9.46
N PHE A 241 -8.00 5.08 -9.40
CA PHE A 241 -6.95 6.05 -9.17
C PHE A 241 -6.85 7.07 -10.32
N VAL A 242 -6.86 6.60 -11.57
CA VAL A 242 -6.76 7.48 -12.75
C VAL A 242 -7.95 8.43 -12.84
N THR A 243 -9.16 7.95 -12.56
CA THR A 243 -10.36 8.81 -12.50
C THR A 243 -10.28 9.83 -11.36
N GLN A 244 -9.72 9.46 -10.20
CA GLN A 244 -9.48 10.41 -9.11
C GLN A 244 -8.40 11.45 -9.45
N LEU A 245 -7.37 11.11 -10.21
CA LEU A 245 -6.40 12.10 -10.73
C LEU A 245 -7.07 13.21 -11.54
N VAL A 246 -8.16 12.89 -12.24
CA VAL A 246 -8.99 13.88 -12.96
C VAL A 246 -9.84 14.71 -11.98
N SER A 247 -10.24 14.15 -10.83
CA SER A 247 -11.14 14.79 -9.86
C SER A 247 -10.47 15.45 -8.64
N PHE A 248 -9.17 15.27 -8.38
CA PHE A 248 -8.46 15.92 -7.25
C PHE A 248 -8.44 17.45 -7.30
N LYS A 249 -8.99 18.08 -8.36
CA LYS A 249 -9.31 19.52 -8.38
C LYS A 249 -10.59 19.90 -7.62
N LYS A 250 -11.45 18.94 -7.25
CA LYS A 250 -12.74 19.18 -6.57
C LYS A 250 -13.13 18.01 -5.66
N ILE A 251 -12.30 17.66 -4.68
CA ILE A 251 -12.83 16.98 -3.50
C ILE A 251 -13.18 18.10 -2.52
N PRO A 252 -14.46 18.43 -2.31
CA PRO A 252 -14.80 19.28 -1.17
C PRO A 252 -14.26 18.55 0.05
N SER A 253 -13.56 19.28 0.92
CA SER A 253 -13.19 18.85 2.26
C SER A 253 -14.47 18.53 3.03
N ILE A 254 -15.09 17.40 2.73
CA ILE A 254 -16.15 16.78 3.52
C ILE A 254 -15.44 16.26 4.75
N SER A 255 -15.26 17.22 5.66
CA SER A 255 -15.54 17.09 7.07
C SER A 255 -14.97 15.81 7.71
N LEU A 256 -13.69 15.55 7.45
CA LEU A 256 -12.88 14.62 8.24
C LEU A 256 -12.88 14.99 9.73
N ALA A 257 -13.15 16.27 10.06
CA ALA A 257 -13.38 16.75 11.42
C ALA A 257 -14.60 16.08 12.11
N TYR A 258 -15.63 15.67 11.37
CA TYR A 258 -16.79 14.99 11.96
C TYR A 258 -16.50 13.52 12.25
N LEU A 259 -15.69 12.86 11.42
CA LEU A 259 -15.27 11.47 11.65
C LEU A 259 -14.15 11.38 12.69
N SER A 260 -13.17 12.29 12.68
CA SER A 260 -12.14 12.33 13.72
C SER A 260 -12.70 12.79 15.07
N GLY A 261 -13.60 13.79 15.08
CA GLY A 261 -14.19 14.35 16.30
C GLY A 261 -15.11 13.38 17.06
N HIS A 262 -15.75 12.44 16.38
CA HIS A 262 -16.55 11.40 17.04
C HIS A 262 -15.69 10.28 17.65
N PHE A 263 -14.55 9.94 17.04
CA PHE A 263 -13.64 8.95 17.61
C PHE A 263 -12.79 9.52 18.76
N THR A 264 -12.45 10.82 18.74
CA THR A 264 -11.72 11.45 19.84
C THR A 264 -12.63 11.76 21.02
N SER A 265 -13.88 12.19 20.81
CA SER A 265 -14.78 12.58 21.92
C SER A 265 -15.21 11.42 22.82
N GLN A 266 -15.28 10.18 22.29
CA GLN A 266 -15.55 9.01 23.12
C GLN A 266 -14.33 8.51 23.92
N VAL A 267 -13.11 8.90 23.50
CA VAL A 267 -11.86 8.54 24.21
C VAL A 267 -11.47 9.63 25.21
N THR A 268 -11.75 10.91 24.94
CA THR A 268 -11.43 12.03 25.85
C THR A 268 -12.41 12.15 27.02
N LEU A 269 -13.66 11.67 26.90
CA LEU A 269 -14.61 11.63 28.03
C LEU A 269 -14.22 10.63 29.15
N LEU A 270 -13.24 9.77 28.92
CA LEU A 270 -12.70 8.86 29.93
C LEU A 270 -11.33 9.30 30.50
N LEU A 271 -10.74 10.39 29.98
CA LEU A 271 -9.36 10.78 30.35
C LEU A 271 -9.17 12.28 30.67
N ASP A 272 -10.13 13.16 30.39
CA ASP A 272 -10.01 14.59 30.70
C ASP A 272 -10.81 14.98 31.97
N THR A 273 -10.46 14.38 33.10
CA THR A 273 -10.41 15.13 34.36
C THR A 273 -8.96 15.58 34.53
N ASP A 274 -8.61 16.68 33.85
CA ASP A 274 -7.65 17.70 34.31
C ASP A 274 -6.92 18.37 33.13
N SER A 275 -6.89 19.70 33.23
CA SER A 275 -6.02 20.65 32.54
C SER A 275 -6.47 21.25 31.20
N THR A 276 -6.82 22.52 31.32
CA THR A 276 -7.16 23.55 30.35
C THR A 276 -5.97 23.98 29.47
N TYR A 277 -6.09 23.95 28.13
CA TYR A 277 -5.33 24.85 27.25
C TYR A 277 -6.11 25.23 25.98
N THR A 278 -5.99 26.51 25.60
CA THR A 278 -6.81 27.27 24.66
C THR A 278 -6.22 27.31 23.24
N GLU A 279 -7.07 27.20 22.21
CA GLU A 279 -6.69 27.34 20.79
C GLU A 279 -6.74 28.79 20.30
N LYS A 280 -5.81 29.18 19.42
CA LYS A 280 -5.88 30.41 18.59
C LYS A 280 -6.00 30.04 17.11
N SER A 281 -7.04 30.55 16.48
CA SER A 281 -7.39 30.40 15.06
C SER A 281 -6.51 31.26 14.14
N SER A 282 -6.21 30.76 12.94
CA SER A 282 -5.66 31.58 11.84
C SER A 282 -6.38 31.29 10.52
N THR A 283 -6.80 32.37 9.87
CA THR A 283 -7.54 32.43 8.61
C THR A 283 -6.58 32.39 7.42
N VAL A 284 -6.92 31.65 6.36
CA VAL A 284 -6.11 31.55 5.12
C VAL A 284 -6.86 32.20 3.96
N SER A 285 -6.22 33.17 3.30
CA SER A 285 -6.68 33.86 2.10
C SER A 285 -6.26 33.13 0.82
N LEU A 286 -7.16 33.07 -0.17
CA LEU A 286 -6.92 32.52 -1.51
C LEU A 286 -6.40 33.60 -2.46
N SER A 287 -5.31 33.33 -3.18
CA SER A 287 -4.95 34.07 -4.40
C SER A 287 -4.59 33.13 -5.56
N SER A 288 -4.89 33.63 -6.75
CA SER A 288 -5.08 32.99 -8.05
C SER A 288 -3.82 32.46 -8.74
N SER A 289 -3.87 31.23 -9.27
CA SER A 289 -2.85 30.67 -10.19
C SER A 289 -3.49 29.90 -11.37
N SER A 290 -4.29 30.59 -12.18
CA SER A 290 -4.99 30.00 -13.34
C SER A 290 -4.12 29.82 -14.59
N SER A 291 -2.96 30.48 -14.71
CA SER A 291 -2.16 30.50 -15.94
C SER A 291 -1.06 29.44 -16.06
N ILE A 292 -0.78 28.67 -15.00
CA ILE A 292 0.26 27.61 -14.99
C ILE A 292 -0.31 26.25 -15.48
N LEU A 293 -1.62 26.19 -15.73
CA LEU A 293 -2.40 24.94 -15.82
C LEU A 293 -2.46 24.26 -17.19
N LEU A 294 -2.14 24.95 -18.28
CA LEU A 294 -2.34 24.38 -19.63
C LEU A 294 -1.12 23.62 -20.17
N SER A 295 0.07 23.84 -19.63
CA SER A 295 1.31 23.20 -20.10
C SER A 295 1.59 21.83 -19.46
N SER A 296 0.82 21.44 -18.44
CA SER A 296 0.97 20.15 -17.75
C SER A 296 0.16 19.01 -18.39
N MET A 297 -0.55 19.25 -19.51
CA MET A 297 -1.47 18.29 -20.14
C MET A 297 -0.85 17.44 -21.26
N LYS A 298 0.46 17.53 -21.53
CA LYS A 298 1.14 16.55 -22.38
C LYS A 298 1.61 15.36 -21.53
N MET A 299 0.72 14.38 -21.35
CA MET A 299 1.11 13.02 -21.00
C MET A 299 1.93 12.48 -22.19
N GLU A 300 3.25 12.49 -22.08
CA GLU A 300 4.11 11.86 -23.08
C GLU A 300 4.05 10.33 -22.98
N LYS A 301 4.21 9.66 -24.12
CA LYS A 301 4.10 8.20 -24.30
C LYS A 301 4.90 7.39 -23.28
N GLU A 302 5.99 7.94 -22.75
CA GLU A 302 6.85 7.29 -21.76
C GLU A 302 6.19 7.08 -20.39
N THR A 303 5.36 8.03 -19.93
CA THR A 303 4.63 7.85 -18.66
C THR A 303 3.55 6.79 -18.81
N PHE A 304 2.80 6.80 -19.92
CA PHE A 304 1.82 5.77 -20.26
C PHE A 304 2.47 4.38 -20.33
N LEU A 305 3.67 4.28 -20.93
CA LEU A 305 4.42 3.02 -20.99
C LEU A 305 4.80 2.52 -19.60
N VAL A 306 5.25 3.35 -18.66
CA VAL A 306 5.56 2.87 -17.29
C VAL A 306 4.34 2.27 -16.59
N TRP A 307 3.14 2.82 -16.80
CA TRP A 307 1.91 2.33 -16.18
C TRP A 307 1.30 1.12 -16.90
N VAL A 308 1.40 1.08 -18.22
CA VAL A 308 0.77 0.04 -19.06
C VAL A 308 1.73 -1.12 -19.32
N PHE A 309 3.05 -0.93 -19.26
CA PHE A 309 4.04 -1.98 -19.53
C PHE A 309 3.88 -3.20 -18.62
N PRO A 310 3.66 -3.09 -17.29
CA PRO A 310 3.36 -4.26 -16.46
C PRO A 310 2.06 -4.98 -16.87
N LEU A 311 1.06 -4.23 -17.36
CA LEU A 311 -0.23 -4.76 -17.83
C LEU A 311 -0.13 -5.39 -19.23
N LEU A 312 0.66 -4.81 -20.13
CA LEU A 312 0.93 -5.31 -21.49
C LEU A 312 1.81 -6.56 -21.43
N LEU A 313 2.84 -6.56 -20.59
CA LEU A 313 3.69 -7.72 -20.35
C LEU A 313 2.85 -8.88 -19.79
N TRP A 314 1.89 -8.59 -18.91
CA TRP A 314 0.93 -9.58 -18.44
C TRP A 314 -0.06 -10.04 -19.53
N ALA A 315 -0.63 -9.13 -20.33
CA ALA A 315 -1.53 -9.49 -21.44
C ALA A 315 -0.86 -10.38 -22.49
N ILE A 316 0.42 -10.13 -22.80
CA ILE A 316 1.22 -10.94 -23.71
C ILE A 316 1.50 -12.32 -23.11
N ILE A 317 1.71 -12.43 -21.80
CA ILE A 317 1.96 -13.72 -21.12
C ILE A 317 0.68 -14.52 -20.90
N CYS A 318 -0.50 -13.90 -20.81
CA CYS A 318 -1.77 -14.64 -20.76
C CYS A 318 -2.22 -15.20 -22.11
N ILE A 319 -1.63 -14.71 -23.21
CA ILE A 319 -1.87 -15.21 -24.57
C ILE A 319 -0.88 -16.34 -24.93
N LEU A 320 0.25 -16.43 -24.22
CA LEU A 320 1.27 -17.48 -24.34
C LEU A 320 1.02 -18.64 -23.36
#